data_AF-A0A1U9M9N7-F1
#
_entry.id   AF-A0A1U9M9N7-F1
#
_cell.length_a   1.000
_cell.length_b   1.000
_cell.length_c   1.000
_cell.angle_alpha   90.00
_cell.angle_beta   90.00
_cell.angle_gamma   90.00
#
_symmetry.space_group_name_H-M   'P 1'
#
loop_
_entity.id
_entity.type
_entity.pdbx_description
1 polymer ?
#
loop_
_entity_poly.entity_id
_entity_poly.type
_entity_poly.pdbx_seq_one_letter_code
_entity_poly.pdbx_strand_id
1 'polypeptide(L)'
;MKRLFLLAFFILLLGVDSAFAQETNAAAAQASGGGALSNLLPKAGGSISGRIVQLFGLLTVLSVAPGLLIMVTSFTRFAIAFSLLRSGLGLQTAPSNLVMISLALFMTFYVMAPTFNQAWTGGVQPLMNNEISEQQAAERIGQPFREFMLSQVREKDLDLFVDLADPSFQVGSGEQVDYRVLVPAFMISELRRGFEIGFLIVLPFLVIDLVVATLTMSMGMMMLPPTVISLPFKILFFVLIDGWNLLVGSLIRSFN
;
A
#
# COMPACT_ATOMS: atom_id res chain seq x y z
N MET A 1 0.64 21.84 -5.76
CA MET A 1 -0.15 20.64 -5.42
C MET A 1 -0.80 19.96 -6.63
N LYS A 2 -1.70 20.62 -7.40
CA LYS A 2 -2.36 19.99 -8.58
C LYS A 2 -1.38 19.42 -9.64
N ARG A 3 -0.26 20.10 -9.91
CA ARG A 3 0.74 19.67 -10.93
C ARG A 3 1.63 18.50 -10.47
N LEU A 4 1.89 18.38 -9.16
CA LEU A 4 2.70 17.29 -8.61
C LEU A 4 1.85 16.02 -8.46
N PHE A 5 0.57 16.17 -8.12
CA PHE A 5 -0.40 15.08 -8.10
C PHE A 5 -0.64 14.51 -9.51
N LEU A 6 -0.70 15.37 -10.52
CA LEU A 6 -0.73 14.96 -11.93
C LEU A 6 0.55 14.23 -12.36
N LEU A 7 1.73 14.67 -11.91
CA LEU A 7 3.00 14.00 -12.21
C LEU A 7 3.13 12.63 -11.54
N ALA A 8 2.77 12.51 -10.26
CA ALA A 8 2.75 11.22 -9.57
C ALA A 8 1.72 10.26 -10.17
N PHE A 9 0.54 10.76 -10.54
CA PHE A 9 -0.51 9.98 -11.23
C PHE A 9 -0.08 9.57 -12.64
N PHE A 10 0.63 10.43 -13.37
CA PHE A 10 1.13 10.16 -14.73
C PHE A 10 2.29 9.16 -14.73
N ILE A 11 3.18 9.20 -13.74
CA ILE A 11 4.25 8.21 -13.56
C ILE A 11 3.66 6.84 -13.20
N LEU A 12 2.58 6.82 -12.41
CA LEU A 12 1.90 5.58 -12.02
C LEU A 12 1.07 4.98 -13.17
N LEU A 13 0.51 5.80 -14.07
CA LEU A 13 -0.18 5.35 -15.28
C LEU A 13 0.78 4.83 -16.37
N LEU A 14 1.92 5.50 -16.59
CA LEU A 14 2.94 5.04 -17.57
C LEU A 14 3.61 3.71 -17.15
N GLY A 15 3.66 3.42 -15.85
CA GLY A 15 4.15 2.14 -15.33
C GLY A 15 3.18 0.97 -15.49
N VAL A 16 1.89 1.23 -15.77
CA VAL A 16 0.87 0.17 -15.89
C VAL A 16 0.74 -0.34 -17.33
N ASP A 17 0.96 0.51 -18.35
CA ASP A 17 0.92 0.09 -19.76
C ASP A 17 2.05 -0.89 -20.12
N SER A 18 3.21 -0.76 -19.47
CA SER A 18 4.39 -1.59 -19.75
C SER A 18 4.30 -3.00 -19.13
N ALA A 19 3.37 -3.24 -18.20
CA ALA A 19 3.21 -4.54 -17.55
C ALA A 19 2.31 -5.52 -18.32
N PHE A 20 1.53 -5.05 -19.31
CA PHE A 20 0.58 -5.87 -20.07
C PHE A 20 0.97 -6.11 -21.55
N ALA A 21 2.12 -5.60 -22.01
CA ALA A 21 2.55 -5.69 -23.41
C ALA A 21 3.75 -6.63 -23.65
N GLN A 22 4.15 -7.46 -22.68
CA GLN A 22 5.34 -8.30 -22.81
C GLN A 22 5.02 -9.76 -23.19
N GLU A 23 4.35 -9.94 -24.32
CA GLU A 23 4.57 -11.10 -25.19
C GLU A 23 4.57 -10.58 -26.63
N THR A 24 5.62 -10.91 -27.40
CA THR A 24 5.90 -10.54 -28.81
C THR A 24 6.51 -9.16 -29.10
N ASN A 25 7.85 -9.05 -28.94
CA ASN A 25 8.80 -8.48 -29.92
C ASN A 25 10.11 -8.02 -29.25
N ALA A 26 11.01 -8.98 -29.00
CA ALA A 26 12.32 -8.75 -28.37
C ALA A 26 13.44 -8.31 -29.36
N ALA A 27 13.13 -7.68 -30.51
CA ALA A 27 14.13 -7.51 -31.57
C ALA A 27 14.32 -6.11 -32.20
N ALA A 28 13.61 -5.05 -31.79
CA ALA A 28 13.66 -3.79 -32.57
C ALA A 28 13.71 -2.46 -31.80
N ALA A 29 14.13 -2.42 -30.53
CA ALA A 29 14.19 -1.17 -29.74
C ALA A 29 15.61 -0.71 -29.34
N GLN A 30 16.64 -1.11 -30.10
CA GLN A 30 18.00 -0.58 -29.95
C GLN A 30 18.33 0.41 -31.07
N ALA A 31 17.80 1.64 -31.02
CA ALA A 31 18.40 2.83 -31.64
C ALA A 31 17.43 4.01 -31.56
N SER A 32 17.51 4.83 -30.50
CA SER A 32 17.10 6.28 -30.49
C SER A 32 16.83 6.85 -29.09
N GLY A 33 17.03 6.11 -27.99
CA GLY A 33 16.75 6.61 -26.63
C GLY A 33 17.85 7.47 -25.97
N GLY A 34 19.04 7.59 -26.55
CA GLY A 34 20.23 8.14 -25.86
C GLY A 34 20.20 9.65 -25.60
N GLY A 35 19.39 10.43 -26.32
CA GLY A 35 19.41 11.90 -26.25
C GLY A 35 18.57 12.52 -25.13
N ALA A 36 17.40 11.95 -24.82
CA ALA A 36 16.44 12.56 -23.90
C ALA A 36 16.80 12.37 -22.42
N LEU A 37 17.38 11.22 -22.08
CA LEU A 37 17.86 10.91 -20.72
C LEU A 37 19.12 11.72 -20.34
N SER A 38 19.92 12.12 -21.34
CA SER A 38 21.18 12.87 -21.16
C SER A 38 20.98 14.27 -20.54
N ASN A 39 19.79 14.85 -20.69
CA ASN A 39 19.47 16.21 -20.25
C ASN A 39 18.74 16.28 -18.89
N LEU A 40 18.39 15.14 -18.30
CA LEU A 40 17.72 15.06 -16.99
C LEU A 40 18.68 14.70 -15.83
N LEU A 41 20.00 14.64 -16.09
CA LEU A 41 21.01 14.17 -15.13
C LEU A 41 22.02 15.28 -14.78
N PRO A 42 22.46 15.38 -13.50
CA PRO A 42 23.54 16.29 -13.10
C PRO A 42 24.84 15.99 -13.85
N LYS A 43 25.55 17.03 -14.33
CA LYS A 43 26.86 16.91 -14.98
C LYS A 43 27.95 16.55 -13.97
N ALA A 44 27.93 15.33 -13.42
CA ALA A 44 29.06 14.76 -12.70
C ALA A 44 30.01 14.09 -13.70
N GLY A 45 31.27 14.52 -13.71
CA GLY A 45 32.34 14.10 -14.63
C GLY A 45 32.90 12.69 -14.37
N GLY A 46 32.03 11.69 -14.26
CA GLY A 46 32.41 10.28 -14.15
C GLY A 46 32.50 9.60 -15.52
N SER A 47 33.40 8.61 -15.63
CA SER A 47 33.51 7.73 -16.81
C SER A 47 32.15 7.08 -17.14
N ILE A 48 31.96 6.66 -18.40
CA ILE A 48 30.73 6.02 -18.88
C ILE A 48 30.27 4.88 -17.95
N SER A 49 31.22 4.12 -17.36
CA SER A 49 30.93 3.09 -16.35
C SER A 49 30.29 3.62 -15.07
N GLY A 50 30.72 4.77 -14.56
CA GLY A 50 30.14 5.38 -13.35
C GLY A 50 28.68 5.80 -13.55
N ARG A 51 28.36 6.30 -14.75
CA ARG A 51 26.98 6.68 -15.11
C ARG A 51 26.06 5.46 -15.26
N ILE A 52 26.59 4.35 -15.80
CA ILE A 52 25.87 3.08 -15.88
C ILE A 52 25.57 2.56 -14.46
N VAL A 53 26.56 2.53 -13.56
CA VAL A 53 26.36 2.10 -12.17
C VAL A 53 25.31 2.97 -11.45
N GLN A 54 25.34 4.28 -11.64
CA GLN A 54 24.34 5.18 -11.06
C GLN A 54 22.92 4.93 -11.60
N LEU A 55 22.77 4.69 -12.91
CA LEU A 55 21.48 4.35 -13.53
C LEU A 55 20.95 3.00 -13.00
N PHE A 56 21.80 1.99 -12.91
CA PHE A 56 21.41 0.70 -12.33
C PHE A 56 21.01 0.83 -10.86
N GLY A 57 21.73 1.64 -10.07
CA GLY A 57 21.35 1.95 -8.69
C GLY A 57 19.98 2.61 -8.59
N LEU A 58 19.72 3.63 -9.41
CA LEU A 58 18.43 4.32 -9.43
C LEU A 58 17.28 3.39 -9.83
N LEU A 59 17.46 2.57 -10.86
CA LEU A 59 16.46 1.59 -11.29
C LEU A 59 16.19 0.57 -10.17
N THR A 60 17.22 0.12 -9.47
CA THR A 60 17.08 -0.81 -8.34
C THR A 60 16.24 -0.20 -7.23
N VAL A 61 16.50 1.05 -6.84
CA VAL A 61 15.71 1.75 -5.82
C VAL A 61 14.26 1.93 -6.27
N LEU A 62 14.04 2.29 -7.54
CA LEU A 62 12.71 2.48 -8.09
C LEU A 62 11.91 1.16 -8.14
N SER A 63 12.56 0.03 -8.41
CA SER A 63 11.92 -1.30 -8.37
C SER A 63 11.51 -1.73 -6.96
N VAL A 64 12.22 -1.27 -5.92
CA VAL A 64 11.91 -1.57 -4.51
C VAL A 64 10.84 -0.62 -3.93
N ALA A 65 10.64 0.54 -4.53
CA ALA A 65 9.70 1.56 -4.06
C ALA A 65 8.25 1.06 -3.83
N PRO A 66 7.64 0.23 -4.69
CA PRO A 66 6.30 -0.31 -4.43
C PRO A 66 6.27 -1.17 -3.16
N GLY A 67 7.33 -1.94 -2.89
CA GLY A 67 7.46 -2.73 -1.67
C GLY A 67 7.58 -1.83 -0.44
N LEU A 68 8.39 -0.78 -0.51
CA LEU A 68 8.52 0.20 0.58
C LEU A 68 7.18 0.87 0.90
N LEU A 69 6.41 1.26 -0.12
CA LEU A 69 5.07 1.82 0.06
C LEU A 69 4.19 0.87 0.88
N ILE A 70 4.18 -0.42 0.56
CA ILE A 70 3.39 -1.41 1.29
C ILE A 70 3.86 -1.55 2.75
N MET A 71 5.17 -1.50 2.99
CA MET A 71 5.76 -1.75 4.31
C MET A 71 5.62 -0.58 5.29
N VAL A 72 5.67 0.67 4.82
CA VAL A 72 5.77 1.86 5.71
C VAL A 72 4.51 2.73 5.73
N THR A 73 3.42 2.29 5.10
CA THR A 73 2.19 3.08 4.97
C THR A 73 0.94 2.28 5.34
N SER A 74 -0.21 2.96 5.35
CA SER A 74 -1.54 2.38 5.59
C SER A 74 -2.04 1.42 4.50
N PHE A 75 -1.31 1.24 3.39
CA PHE A 75 -1.78 0.49 2.23
C PHE A 75 -2.23 -0.93 2.57
N THR A 76 -1.46 -1.63 3.41
CA THR A 76 -1.71 -3.03 3.79
C THR A 76 -3.10 -3.22 4.39
N ARG A 77 -3.51 -2.37 5.32
CA ARG A 77 -4.82 -2.44 5.99
C ARG A 77 -5.97 -2.24 5.00
N PHE A 78 -5.86 -1.26 4.11
CA PHE A 78 -6.86 -1.01 3.06
C PHE A 78 -6.97 -2.17 2.08
N ALA A 79 -5.83 -2.66 1.58
CA ALA A 79 -5.78 -3.75 0.60
C ALA A 79 -6.44 -5.03 1.16
N ILE A 80 -6.15 -5.38 2.42
CA ILE A 80 -6.78 -6.55 3.07
C ILE A 80 -8.28 -6.35 3.26
N ALA A 81 -8.70 -5.20 3.80
CA ALA A 81 -10.12 -4.96 4.06
C ALA A 81 -10.97 -4.99 2.78
N PHE A 82 -10.50 -4.37 1.70
CA PHE A 82 -11.17 -4.40 0.40
C PHE A 82 -11.17 -5.80 -0.23
N SER A 83 -10.06 -6.55 -0.11
CA SER A 83 -10.00 -7.93 -0.59
C SER A 83 -10.99 -8.84 0.14
N LEU A 84 -11.06 -8.73 1.47
CA LEU A 84 -11.99 -9.51 2.30
C LEU A 84 -13.45 -9.11 2.07
N LEU A 85 -13.74 -7.84 1.80
CA LEU A 85 -15.07 -7.40 1.35
C LEU A 85 -15.49 -8.12 0.06
N ARG A 86 -14.62 -8.10 -0.96
CA ARG A 86 -14.90 -8.75 -2.25
C ARG A 86 -15.16 -10.24 -2.08
N SER A 87 -14.33 -10.91 -1.29
CA SER A 87 -14.51 -12.32 -0.94
C SER A 87 -15.82 -12.57 -0.16
N GLY A 88 -16.15 -11.72 0.81
CA GLY A 88 -17.37 -11.82 1.62
C GLY A 88 -18.67 -11.68 0.81
N LEU A 89 -18.67 -10.77 -0.17
CA LEU A 89 -19.77 -10.61 -1.12
C LEU A 89 -19.96 -11.81 -2.05
N GLY A 90 -18.95 -12.70 -2.17
CA GLY A 90 -18.98 -13.86 -3.06
C GLY A 90 -18.75 -13.49 -4.53
N LEU A 91 -18.16 -12.32 -4.82
CA LEU A 91 -17.92 -11.85 -6.18
C LEU A 91 -16.60 -12.42 -6.71
N GLN A 92 -16.65 -13.15 -7.82
CA GLN A 92 -15.45 -13.81 -8.37
C GLN A 92 -14.49 -12.84 -9.07
N THR A 93 -15.01 -11.88 -9.83
CA THR A 93 -14.18 -11.01 -10.70
C THR A 93 -14.47 -9.52 -10.57
N ALA A 94 -15.60 -9.13 -9.98
CA ALA A 94 -16.00 -7.74 -9.82
C ALA A 94 -15.98 -7.31 -8.33
N PRO A 95 -15.55 -6.09 -8.00
CA PRO A 95 -14.68 -5.23 -8.81
C PRO A 95 -13.30 -5.86 -9.04
N SER A 96 -12.64 -5.51 -10.15
CA SER A 96 -11.35 -6.10 -10.52
C SER A 96 -10.26 -5.79 -9.48
N ASN A 97 -9.23 -6.64 -9.40
CA ASN A 97 -8.12 -6.44 -8.47
C ASN A 97 -7.45 -5.07 -8.65
N LEU A 98 -7.37 -4.59 -9.90
CA LEU A 98 -6.83 -3.27 -10.21
C LEU A 98 -7.65 -2.15 -9.57
N VAL A 99 -8.99 -2.23 -9.60
CA VAL A 99 -9.87 -1.24 -8.95
C VAL A 99 -9.65 -1.25 -7.44
N MET A 100 -9.54 -2.42 -6.83
CA MET A 100 -9.30 -2.56 -5.39
C MET A 100 -7.95 -1.97 -4.97
N ILE A 101 -6.89 -2.28 -5.70
CA ILE A 101 -5.55 -1.73 -5.45
C ILE A 101 -5.55 -0.21 -5.65
N SER A 102 -6.21 0.28 -6.71
CA SER A 102 -6.31 1.71 -6.97
C SER A 102 -7.04 2.43 -5.83
N LEU A 103 -8.15 1.86 -5.35
CA LEU A 103 -8.88 2.39 -4.21
C LEU A 103 -8.01 2.40 -2.95
N ALA A 104 -7.32 1.29 -2.64
CA ALA A 104 -6.38 1.22 -1.51
C ALA A 104 -5.28 2.28 -1.60
N LEU A 105 -4.76 2.53 -2.79
CA LEU A 105 -3.70 3.52 -3.03
C LEU A 105 -4.21 4.95 -2.87
N PHE A 106 -5.39 5.30 -3.40
CA PHE A 106 -6.01 6.61 -3.17
C PHE A 106 -6.34 6.85 -1.71
N MET A 107 -6.87 5.84 -1.03
CA MET A 107 -7.15 5.90 0.41
C MET A 107 -5.88 6.06 1.24
N THR A 108 -4.79 5.39 0.84
CA THR A 108 -3.47 5.57 1.45
C THR A 108 -2.98 6.98 1.28
N PHE A 109 -3.07 7.57 0.09
CA PHE A 109 -2.67 8.97 -0.11
C PHE A 109 -3.52 9.94 0.71
N TYR A 110 -4.81 9.65 0.90
CA TYR A 110 -5.67 10.47 1.73
C TYR A 110 -5.27 10.44 3.21
N VAL A 111 -5.07 9.24 3.78
CA VAL A 111 -4.68 9.07 5.19
C VAL A 111 -3.25 9.53 5.45
N MET A 112 -2.32 9.27 4.53
CA MET A 112 -0.91 9.61 4.66
C MET A 112 -0.56 11.04 4.23
N ALA A 113 -1.55 11.85 3.81
CA ALA A 113 -1.34 13.24 3.43
C ALA A 113 -0.51 14.07 4.43
N PRO A 114 -0.77 14.04 5.77
CA PRO A 114 0.06 14.77 6.73
C PRO A 114 1.51 14.27 6.76
N THR A 115 1.74 12.96 6.76
CA THR A 115 3.07 12.34 6.76
C THR A 115 3.88 12.74 5.53
N PHE A 116 3.27 12.67 4.34
CA PHE A 116 3.91 13.10 3.10
C PHE A 116 4.20 14.61 3.08
N ASN A 117 3.32 15.42 3.66
CA ASN A 117 3.53 16.87 3.74
C ASN A 117 4.70 17.23 4.66
N GLN A 118 4.81 16.58 5.81
CA GLN A 118 5.92 16.77 6.74
C GLN A 118 7.25 16.32 6.14
N ALA A 119 7.28 15.14 5.49
CA ALA A 119 8.48 14.66 4.81
C ALA A 119 8.91 15.60 3.67
N TRP A 120 7.96 16.16 2.93
CA TRP A 120 8.22 17.12 1.86
C TRP A 120 8.79 18.43 2.40
N THR A 121 8.12 19.05 3.36
CA THR A 121 8.47 20.38 3.89
C THR A 121 9.71 20.35 4.79
N GLY A 122 9.90 19.28 5.57
CA GLY A 122 11.02 19.14 6.51
C GLY A 122 12.30 18.57 5.89
N GLY A 123 12.20 17.77 4.83
CA GLY A 123 13.33 17.04 4.25
C GLY A 123 13.57 17.32 2.77
N VAL A 124 12.57 17.08 1.91
CA VAL A 124 12.76 17.18 0.45
C VAL A 124 13.01 18.62 0.01
N GLN A 125 12.19 19.57 0.46
CA GLN A 125 12.29 20.97 0.04
C GLN A 125 13.61 21.63 0.51
N PRO A 126 14.05 21.47 1.78
CA PRO A 126 15.36 21.99 2.20
C PRO A 126 16.54 21.35 1.45
N LEU A 127 16.45 20.06 1.10
CA LEU A 127 17.48 19.41 0.28
C LEU A 127 17.56 20.03 -1.12
N MET A 128 16.42 20.27 -1.78
CA MET A 128 16.36 20.93 -3.07
C MET A 128 16.89 22.37 -3.03
N ASN A 129 16.76 23.04 -1.89
CA ASN A 129 17.31 24.37 -1.65
C ASN A 129 18.79 24.36 -1.24
N ASN A 130 19.42 23.18 -1.11
CA ASN A 130 20.78 22.98 -0.59
C ASN A 130 20.97 23.51 0.84
N GLU A 131 19.90 23.55 1.65
CA GLU A 131 19.93 23.98 3.05
C GLU A 131 20.40 22.87 4.00
N ILE A 132 20.27 21.61 3.58
CA ILE A 132 20.67 20.42 4.34
C ILE A 132 21.44 19.43 3.46
N SER A 133 22.25 18.59 4.10
CA SER A 133 22.95 17.48 3.42
C SER A 133 22.00 16.34 3.06
N GLU A 134 22.38 15.50 2.10
CA GLU A 134 21.63 14.30 1.71
C GLU A 134 21.38 13.35 2.90
N GLN A 135 22.37 13.22 3.79
CA GLN A 135 22.25 12.37 4.98
C GLN A 135 21.21 12.92 5.97
N GLN A 136 21.23 14.23 6.23
CA GLN A 136 20.22 14.88 7.07
C GLN A 136 18.83 14.85 6.43
N ALA A 137 18.75 14.97 5.11
CA ALA A 137 17.48 14.87 4.40
C ALA A 137 16.88 13.47 4.54
N ALA A 138 17.67 12.41 4.42
CA ALA A 138 17.20 11.04 4.59
C ALA A 138 16.59 10.82 5.99
N GLU A 139 17.23 11.35 7.03
CA GLU A 139 16.73 11.26 8.41
C GLU A 139 15.41 12.05 8.59
N ARG A 140 15.38 13.30 8.13
CA ARG A 140 14.17 14.16 8.22
C ARG A 140 13.00 13.66 7.37
N ILE A 141 13.27 13.02 6.23
CA ILE A 141 12.23 12.39 5.40
C ILE A 141 11.68 11.15 6.10
N GLY A 142 12.53 10.36 6.76
CA GLY A 142 12.12 9.13 7.43
C GLY A 142 11.32 9.37 8.72
N GLN A 143 11.64 10.43 9.47
CA GLN A 143 11.05 10.70 10.79
C GLN A 143 9.50 10.73 10.80
N PRO A 144 8.80 11.44 9.88
CA PRO A 144 7.33 11.40 9.85
C PRO A 144 6.75 9.99 9.65
N PHE A 145 7.41 9.14 8.85
CA PHE A 145 6.96 7.76 8.66
C PHE A 145 7.18 6.93 9.92
N ARG A 146 8.27 7.17 10.65
CA ARG A 146 8.52 6.55 11.95
C ARG A 146 7.43 6.92 12.96
N GLU A 147 7.13 8.20 13.08
CA GLU A 147 6.08 8.71 13.98
C GLU A 147 4.72 8.11 13.62
N PHE A 148 4.39 8.05 12.33
CA PHE A 148 3.20 7.37 11.85
C PHE A 148 3.18 5.89 12.26
N MET A 149 4.24 5.13 11.98
CA MET A 149 4.31 3.71 12.34
C MET A 149 4.17 3.49 13.85
N LEU A 150 4.89 4.27 14.67
CA LEU A 150 4.79 4.19 16.13
C LEU A 150 3.38 4.47 16.65
N SER A 151 2.64 5.39 16.02
CA SER A 151 1.25 5.68 16.40
C SER A 151 0.27 4.53 16.10
N GLN A 152 0.63 3.64 15.17
CA GLN A 152 -0.25 2.57 14.68
C GLN A 152 0.17 1.17 15.16
N VAL A 153 1.45 0.98 15.49
CA VAL A 153 1.96 -0.28 16.04
C VAL A 153 1.30 -0.54 17.40
N ARG A 154 0.88 -1.79 17.61
CA ARG A 154 0.39 -2.21 18.94
C ARG A 154 1.60 -2.44 19.84
N GLU A 155 1.56 -1.91 21.05
CA GLU A 155 2.63 -2.07 22.06
C GLU A 155 3.09 -3.53 22.18
N LYS A 156 2.15 -4.46 22.33
CA LYS A 156 2.45 -5.91 22.39
C LYS A 156 3.20 -6.45 21.17
N ASP A 157 2.85 -5.98 19.97
CA ASP A 157 3.51 -6.43 18.75
C ASP A 157 4.91 -5.76 18.66
N LEU A 158 5.08 -4.51 19.11
CA LEU A 158 6.39 -3.85 19.22
C LEU A 158 7.31 -4.56 20.23
N ASP A 159 6.82 -4.79 21.45
CA ASP A 159 7.56 -5.42 22.55
C ASP A 159 8.09 -6.79 22.13
N LEU A 160 7.26 -7.59 21.45
CA LEU A 160 7.67 -8.89 20.91
C LEU A 160 8.88 -8.76 19.99
N PHE A 161 8.88 -7.79 19.08
CA PHE A 161 10.00 -7.62 18.16
C PHE A 161 11.22 -6.99 18.83
N VAL A 162 11.03 -6.17 19.87
CA VAL A 162 12.13 -5.65 20.70
C VAL A 162 12.79 -6.80 21.47
N ASP A 163 12.01 -7.69 22.07
CA ASP A 163 12.48 -8.85 22.84
C ASP A 163 13.22 -9.86 21.95
N LEU A 164 12.76 -10.03 20.71
CA LEU A 164 13.39 -10.92 19.73
C LEU A 164 14.58 -10.29 19.01
N ALA A 165 14.72 -8.96 19.07
CA ALA A 165 15.79 -8.26 18.39
C ALA A 165 17.14 -8.58 19.05
N ASP A 166 18.17 -8.68 18.21
CA ASP A 166 19.55 -8.68 18.71
C ASP A 166 19.78 -7.39 19.55
N PRO A 167 20.42 -7.48 20.73
CA PRO A 167 20.74 -6.31 21.54
C PRO A 167 21.47 -5.20 20.77
N SER A 168 22.18 -5.53 19.70
CA SER A 168 22.82 -4.55 18.80
C SER A 168 21.84 -3.68 17.99
N PHE A 169 20.58 -4.08 17.87
CA PHE A 169 19.51 -3.29 17.25
C PHE A 169 18.74 -2.43 18.26
N GLN A 170 18.93 -2.69 19.56
CA GLN A 170 18.40 -1.87 20.65
C GLN A 170 19.39 -0.73 20.90
N VAL A 171 19.36 0.28 20.05
CA VAL A 171 20.17 1.48 20.28
C VAL A 171 19.61 2.21 21.50
N GLY A 172 20.33 2.14 22.63
CA GLY A 172 20.36 3.09 23.74
C GLY A 172 19.04 3.46 24.42
N SER A 173 19.01 3.35 25.75
CA SER A 173 18.00 3.97 26.61
C SER A 173 17.87 5.49 26.31
N GLY A 174 16.92 5.85 25.44
CA GLY A 174 16.68 7.23 24.98
C GLY A 174 16.70 7.43 23.45
N GLU A 175 17.16 6.45 22.66
CA GLU A 175 17.21 6.53 21.20
C GLU A 175 16.00 5.84 20.55
N GLN A 176 15.56 6.43 19.43
CA GLN A 176 14.33 6.05 18.75
C GLN A 176 14.41 4.61 18.20
N VAL A 177 13.35 3.81 18.39
CA VAL A 177 13.24 2.40 17.92
C VAL A 177 13.77 2.20 16.49
N ASP A 178 14.75 1.32 16.29
CA ASP A 178 15.33 1.05 14.96
C ASP A 178 14.26 0.60 13.95
N TYR A 179 14.35 1.08 12.70
CA TYR A 179 13.44 0.69 11.61
C TYR A 179 13.44 -0.83 11.37
N ARG A 180 14.54 -1.53 11.64
CA ARG A 180 14.66 -2.99 11.53
C ARG A 180 13.72 -3.75 12.48
N VAL A 181 13.35 -3.11 13.59
CA VAL A 181 12.40 -3.64 14.57
C VAL A 181 11.00 -3.07 14.31
N LEU A 182 10.92 -1.76 14.08
CA LEU A 182 9.65 -1.04 13.93
C LEU A 182 8.86 -1.48 12.69
N VAL A 183 9.52 -1.60 11.53
CA VAL A 183 8.85 -1.94 10.26
C VAL A 183 8.18 -3.31 10.33
N PRO A 184 8.85 -4.43 10.71
CA PRO A 184 8.16 -5.71 10.82
C PRO A 184 7.07 -5.73 11.90
N ALA A 185 7.27 -5.06 13.05
CA ALA A 185 6.24 -4.92 14.08
C ALA A 185 4.99 -4.19 13.57
N PHE A 186 5.20 -3.09 12.82
CA PHE A 186 4.13 -2.33 12.17
C PHE A 186 3.39 -3.19 11.14
N MET A 187 4.11 -3.91 10.27
CA MET A 187 3.49 -4.77 9.28
C MET A 187 2.59 -5.83 9.91
N ILE A 188 3.05 -6.50 10.98
CA ILE A 188 2.22 -7.49 11.71
C ILE A 188 1.00 -6.82 12.35
N SER A 189 1.16 -5.64 12.93
CA SER A 189 0.06 -4.86 13.51
C SER A 189 -0.99 -4.50 12.45
N GLU A 190 -0.56 -4.01 11.28
CA GLU A 190 -1.45 -3.64 10.17
C GLU A 190 -2.14 -4.85 9.54
N LEU A 191 -1.42 -5.97 9.38
CA LEU A 191 -2.01 -7.23 8.90
C LEU A 191 -3.12 -7.67 9.85
N ARG A 192 -2.82 -7.75 11.16
CA ARG A 192 -3.80 -8.12 12.19
C ARG A 192 -5.03 -7.21 12.12
N ARG A 193 -4.82 -5.89 12.10
CA ARG A 193 -5.92 -4.93 12.05
C ARG A 193 -6.75 -5.04 10.78
N GLY A 194 -6.10 -5.22 9.63
CA GLY A 194 -6.75 -5.47 8.35
C GLY A 194 -7.63 -6.72 8.38
N PHE A 195 -7.12 -7.82 8.96
CA PHE A 195 -7.89 -9.06 9.13
C PHE A 195 -9.04 -8.92 10.13
N GLU A 196 -8.85 -8.23 11.26
CA GLU A 196 -9.91 -7.95 12.22
C GLU A 196 -11.07 -7.18 11.57
N ILE A 197 -10.74 -6.10 10.85
CA ILE A 197 -11.72 -5.29 10.13
C ILE A 197 -12.41 -6.11 9.04
N GLY A 198 -11.63 -6.85 8.25
CA GLY A 198 -12.18 -7.71 7.20
C GLY A 198 -13.08 -8.83 7.74
N PHE A 199 -12.75 -9.42 8.88
CA PHE A 199 -13.61 -10.38 9.55
C PHE A 199 -14.96 -9.75 9.94
N LEU A 200 -14.95 -8.56 10.56
CA LEU A 200 -16.17 -7.83 10.92
C LEU A 200 -17.02 -7.48 9.68
N ILE A 201 -16.38 -7.15 8.56
CA ILE A 201 -17.06 -6.90 7.27
C ILE A 201 -17.74 -8.17 6.74
N VAL A 202 -17.09 -9.34 6.87
CA VAL A 202 -17.59 -10.61 6.33
C VAL A 202 -18.74 -11.20 7.15
N LEU A 203 -18.78 -10.95 8.46
CA LEU A 203 -19.80 -11.49 9.37
C LEU A 203 -21.26 -11.35 8.91
N PRO A 204 -21.78 -10.16 8.52
CA PRO A 204 -23.17 -10.04 8.07
C PRO A 204 -23.45 -10.88 6.81
N PHE A 205 -22.49 -11.00 5.90
CA PHE A 205 -22.64 -11.81 4.69
C PHE A 205 -22.66 -13.31 4.99
N LEU A 206 -21.87 -13.75 5.98
CA LEU A 206 -21.89 -15.13 6.46
C LEU A 206 -23.26 -15.49 7.03
N VAL A 207 -23.88 -14.59 7.79
CA VAL A 207 -25.26 -14.80 8.30
C VAL A 207 -26.24 -14.97 7.14
N ILE A 208 -26.15 -14.14 6.09
CA ILE A 208 -26.99 -14.28 4.89
C ILE A 208 -26.76 -15.65 4.23
N ASP A 209 -25.51 -16.10 4.09
CA ASP A 209 -25.21 -17.42 3.53
C ASP A 209 -25.83 -18.56 4.34
N LEU A 210 -25.69 -18.50 5.67
CA LEU A 210 -26.22 -19.54 6.56
C LEU A 210 -27.75 -19.62 6.48
N VAL A 211 -28.43 -18.46 6.49
CA VAL A 211 -29.89 -18.40 6.37
C VAL A 211 -30.34 -18.94 5.00
N VAL A 212 -29.74 -18.48 3.91
CA VAL A 212 -30.11 -18.93 2.56
C VAL A 212 -29.84 -20.42 2.37
N ALA A 213 -28.73 -20.95 2.92
CA ALA A 213 -28.42 -22.37 2.89
C ALA A 213 -29.48 -23.22 3.61
N THR A 214 -29.88 -22.81 4.82
CA THR A 214 -30.93 -23.53 5.58
C THR A 214 -32.27 -23.53 4.86
N LEU A 215 -32.67 -22.41 4.25
CA LEU A 215 -33.91 -22.31 3.47
C LEU A 215 -33.85 -23.16 2.19
N THR A 216 -32.74 -23.11 1.46
CA THR A 216 -32.54 -23.86 0.22
C THR A 216 -32.56 -25.37 0.48
N MET A 217 -31.88 -25.81 1.55
CA MET A 217 -31.90 -27.20 1.99
C MET A 217 -33.30 -27.65 2.41
N SER A 218 -34.06 -26.79 3.08
CA SER A 218 -35.45 -27.08 3.48
C SER A 218 -36.40 -27.22 2.27
N MET A 219 -36.11 -26.59 1.13
CA MET A 219 -36.87 -26.75 -0.11
C MET A 219 -36.51 -28.00 -0.90
N GLY A 220 -35.48 -28.75 -0.48
CA GLY A 220 -35.01 -29.95 -1.17
C GLY A 220 -34.07 -29.69 -2.36
N MET A 221 -33.61 -28.45 -2.57
CA MET A 221 -32.71 -28.09 -3.67
C MET A 221 -31.24 -28.39 -3.33
N MET A 222 -30.88 -29.67 -3.23
CA MET A 222 -29.51 -30.09 -2.87
C MET A 222 -28.45 -29.86 -3.97
N MET A 223 -28.86 -29.66 -5.21
CA MET A 223 -27.96 -29.56 -6.38
C MET A 223 -27.47 -28.13 -6.67
N LEU A 224 -28.14 -27.11 -6.14
CA LEU A 224 -27.76 -25.71 -6.37
C LEU A 224 -26.89 -25.22 -5.20
N PRO A 225 -25.67 -24.70 -5.47
CA PRO A 225 -24.84 -24.12 -4.42
C PRO A 225 -25.59 -22.96 -3.75
N PRO A 226 -25.79 -22.97 -2.42
CA PRO A 226 -26.48 -21.89 -1.70
C PRO A 226 -25.89 -20.49 -1.92
N THR A 227 -24.58 -20.43 -2.23
CA THR A 227 -23.84 -19.19 -2.52
C THR A 227 -24.34 -18.47 -3.77
N VAL A 228 -24.84 -19.20 -4.78
CA VAL A 228 -25.41 -18.60 -5.99
C VAL A 228 -26.73 -17.91 -5.67
N ILE A 229 -27.50 -18.49 -4.74
CA ILE A 229 -28.79 -17.94 -4.31
C ILE A 229 -28.59 -16.77 -3.35
N SER A 230 -27.57 -16.81 -2.48
CA SER A 230 -27.33 -15.75 -1.49
C SER A 230 -26.71 -14.48 -2.08
N LEU A 231 -25.98 -14.58 -3.19
CA LEU A 231 -25.30 -13.46 -3.85
C LEU A 231 -26.20 -12.23 -4.11
N PRO A 232 -27.38 -12.34 -4.76
CA PRO A 232 -28.25 -11.17 -4.97
C PRO A 232 -28.71 -10.53 -3.66
N PHE A 233 -28.98 -11.31 -2.61
CA PHE A 233 -29.34 -10.77 -1.29
C PHE A 233 -28.19 -10.03 -0.63
N LYS A 234 -26.96 -10.53 -0.73
CA LYS A 234 -25.76 -9.86 -0.21
C LYS A 234 -25.52 -8.53 -0.91
N ILE A 235 -25.62 -8.50 -2.24
CA ILE A 235 -25.44 -7.27 -3.01
C ILE A 235 -26.51 -6.25 -2.64
N LEU A 236 -27.77 -6.67 -2.58
CA LEU A 236 -28.88 -5.80 -2.19
C LEU A 236 -28.69 -5.26 -0.78
N PHE A 237 -28.36 -6.11 0.19
CA PHE A 237 -28.05 -5.70 1.56
C PHE A 237 -26.92 -4.66 1.60
N PHE A 238 -25.81 -4.94 0.91
CA PHE A 238 -24.65 -4.06 0.87
C PHE A 238 -24.95 -2.68 0.26
N VAL A 239 -25.76 -2.64 -0.80
CA VAL A 239 -26.19 -1.38 -1.43
C VAL A 239 -27.17 -0.62 -0.53
N LEU A 240 -28.12 -1.31 0.12
CA LEU A 240 -29.12 -0.68 0.99
C LEU A 240 -28.52 -0.01 2.22
N ILE A 241 -27.43 -0.56 2.76
CA ILE A 241 -26.74 0.03 3.92
C ILE A 241 -25.70 1.09 3.55
N ASP A 242 -25.57 1.44 2.26
CA ASP A 242 -24.45 2.26 1.76
C ASP A 242 -23.08 1.71 2.19
N GLY A 243 -22.87 0.42 1.93
CA GLY A 243 -21.76 -0.34 2.50
C GLY A 243 -20.37 0.18 2.12
N TRP A 244 -20.23 0.79 0.94
CA TRP A 244 -18.97 1.45 0.54
C TRP A 244 -18.63 2.63 1.45
N ASN A 245 -19.62 3.49 1.77
CA ASN A 245 -19.43 4.64 2.63
C ASN A 245 -19.11 4.22 4.07
N LEU A 246 -19.86 3.24 4.61
CA LEU A 246 -19.59 2.69 5.94
C LEU A 246 -18.18 2.09 6.04
N LEU A 247 -17.76 1.36 5.03
CA LEU A 247 -16.45 0.71 5.00
C LEU A 247 -15.31 1.74 4.87
N VAL A 248 -15.42 2.66 3.92
CA VAL A 248 -14.43 3.74 3.72
C VAL A 248 -14.33 4.61 4.97
N GLY A 249 -15.47 5.02 5.54
CA GLY A 249 -15.51 5.84 6.74
C GLY A 249 -14.94 5.13 7.98
N SER A 250 -15.25 3.86 8.17
CA SER A 250 -14.70 3.07 9.30
C SER A 250 -13.20 2.84 9.16
N LEU A 251 -12.71 2.59 7.95
CA LEU A 251 -11.27 2.42 7.68
C LEU A 251 -10.50 3.72 7.94
N ILE A 252 -10.96 4.87 7.46
CA ILE A 252 -10.29 6.15 7.75
C ILE A 252 -10.27 6.41 9.27
N ARG A 253 -11.40 6.22 9.96
CA ARG A 253 -11.48 6.42 11.42
C ARG A 253 -10.59 5.47 12.20
N SER A 254 -10.17 4.34 11.63
CA SER A 254 -9.30 3.37 12.31
C SER A 254 -7.84 3.83 12.46
N PHE A 255 -7.44 4.92 11.79
CA PHE A 255 -6.09 5.47 11.87
C PHE A 255 -5.96 6.63 12.88
N ASN A 256 -7.09 7.10 13.41
CA ASN A 256 -7.16 8.10 14.48
C ASN A 256 -7.44 7.41 15.82
#